data_AF-A0A0Q8E7W1-F1
#
_entry.id   AF-A0A0Q8E7W1-F1
#
_cell.length_a   1.000
_cell.length_b   1.000
_cell.length_c   1.000
_cell.angle_alpha   90.00
_cell.angle_beta   90.00
_cell.angle_gamma   90.00
#
_symmetry.space_group_name_H-M   'P 1'
#
loop_
_entity.id
_entity.type
_entity.pdbx_description
1 polymer ?
#
loop_
_entity_poly.entity_id
_entity_poly.type
_entity_poly.pdbx_seq_one_letter_code
_entity_poly.pdbx_strand_id
1 'polypeptide(L)'
;MEGLMETIYNIFLFFEKEQCDEVGYVTHQFEGTDQAAGEFLRERMDADLKVAKRLRLSKPFTHGRLVSGQRLGTAHHLFDDIFQVTGARADPLMLVTQVVDGVVRVNYMGGIGPLDMNDASERLGASGVMVDWLSEYTSDGAIDLPRLIHDDYFLAIKTTFNAKLYVSSMKLLLSCIDSLAYVQFGHSRDQPPVFVRWLNAHAELARIGISGEELWEMRNGIVHMTNIHSAKVRSGKVRRISFGVNVPDGGLWSEAESIFYFNFYGLIKVVGNAIGHWLTAHLGDAEWFAMFIGRYDETVSDSRVALSGRLHPTPRQTTA
;
A
#
# COMPACT_ATOMS: atom_id res chain seq x y z
N MET A 1 9.74 -42.87 -10.48
CA MET A 1 10.20 -41.71 -11.25
C MET A 1 11.54 -41.35 -10.65
N GLU A 2 12.64 -41.68 -11.33
CA GLU A 2 13.98 -41.17 -10.96
C GLU A 2 13.94 -39.65 -11.07
N GLY A 3 14.38 -38.95 -10.03
CA GLY A 3 14.36 -37.49 -10.01
C GLY A 3 15.44 -36.98 -10.96
N LEU A 4 15.17 -35.90 -11.70
CA LEU A 4 16.25 -35.20 -12.36
C LEU A 4 17.07 -34.49 -11.29
N MET A 5 18.37 -34.77 -11.24
CA MET A 5 19.30 -34.02 -10.40
C MET A 5 19.28 -32.55 -10.84
N GLU A 6 18.94 -31.66 -9.92
CA GLU A 6 18.79 -30.23 -10.17
C GLU A 6 19.60 -29.39 -9.19
N THR A 7 19.83 -28.14 -9.56
CA THR A 7 20.50 -27.17 -8.69
C THR A 7 19.47 -26.38 -7.92
N ILE A 8 19.51 -26.47 -6.59
CA ILE A 8 18.60 -25.80 -5.67
C ILE A 8 19.34 -24.77 -4.82
N TYR A 9 18.63 -23.75 -4.32
CA TYR A 9 19.25 -22.54 -3.75
C TYR A 9 18.76 -22.23 -2.35
N ASN A 10 19.68 -22.02 -1.42
CA ASN A 10 19.42 -21.23 -0.21
C ASN A 10 19.84 -19.79 -0.48
N ILE A 11 18.91 -18.84 -0.39
CA ILE A 11 19.12 -17.42 -0.63
C ILE A 11 18.83 -16.64 0.65
N PHE A 12 19.73 -15.73 1.00
CA PHE A 12 19.67 -14.90 2.19
C PHE A 12 19.65 -13.42 1.78
N LEU A 13 18.60 -12.70 2.17
CA LEU A 13 18.45 -11.27 1.89
C LEU A 13 18.89 -10.48 3.14
N PHE A 14 19.96 -9.70 3.03
CA PHE A 14 20.51 -8.96 4.18
C PHE A 14 19.94 -7.56 4.23
N PHE A 15 19.11 -7.30 5.24
CA PHE A 15 18.52 -5.99 5.46
C PHE A 15 19.26 -5.23 6.56
N GLU A 16 19.71 -4.04 6.20
CA GLU A 16 20.20 -3.01 7.11
C GLU A 16 19.33 -1.76 6.97
N LYS A 17 18.69 -1.31 8.06
CA LYS A 17 17.83 -0.11 8.06
C LYS A 17 16.79 -0.10 6.91
N GLU A 18 16.05 -1.20 6.74
CA GLU A 18 15.03 -1.41 5.69
C GLU A 18 15.55 -1.56 4.26
N GLN A 19 16.86 -1.54 4.03
CA GLN A 19 17.46 -1.67 2.70
C GLN A 19 18.24 -2.99 2.57
N CYS A 20 18.04 -3.66 1.44
CA CYS A 20 18.79 -4.83 1.02
C CYS A 20 19.67 -4.44 -0.18
N ASP A 21 20.99 -4.38 0.04
CA ASP A 21 21.98 -4.15 -1.01
C ASP A 21 22.89 -5.37 -1.23
N GLU A 22 22.84 -6.37 -0.34
CA GLU A 22 23.62 -7.60 -0.41
C GLU A 22 22.72 -8.83 -0.25
N VAL A 23 23.00 -9.83 -1.08
CA VAL A 23 22.38 -11.15 -1.00
C VAL A 23 23.44 -12.22 -0.82
N GLY A 24 23.10 -13.24 -0.03
CA GLY A 24 23.92 -14.43 0.17
C GLY A 24 23.28 -15.61 -0.53
N TYR A 25 24.07 -16.50 -1.09
CA TYR A 25 23.54 -17.74 -1.66
C TYR A 25 24.44 -18.95 -1.43
N VAL A 26 23.80 -20.12 -1.37
CA VAL A 26 24.43 -21.44 -1.42
C VAL A 26 23.64 -22.31 -2.40
N THR A 27 24.37 -23.04 -3.25
CA THR A 27 23.79 -23.96 -4.25
C THR A 27 24.02 -25.41 -3.82
N HIS A 28 23.02 -26.26 -3.98
CA HIS A 28 23.12 -27.69 -3.77
C HIS A 28 22.67 -28.44 -5.00
N GLN A 29 23.24 -29.62 -5.24
CA GLN A 29 22.68 -30.57 -6.19
C GLN A 29 21.74 -31.50 -5.44
N PHE A 30 20.52 -31.66 -5.92
CA PHE A 30 19.50 -32.44 -5.24
C PHE A 30 18.70 -33.27 -6.24
N GLU A 31 18.33 -34.48 -5.83
CA GLU A 31 17.46 -35.36 -6.58
C GLU A 31 16.28 -35.74 -5.70
N GLY A 32 15.07 -35.41 -6.12
CA GLY A 32 13.86 -35.70 -5.34
C GLY A 32 12.67 -34.89 -5.78
N THR A 33 11.72 -34.70 -4.87
CA THR A 33 10.55 -33.83 -5.06
C THR A 33 10.83 -32.43 -4.53
N ASP A 34 10.10 -31.43 -5.03
CA ASP A 34 10.22 -30.04 -4.56
C ASP A 34 10.00 -29.92 -3.04
N GLN A 35 9.10 -30.73 -2.48
CA GLN A 35 8.86 -30.78 -1.05
C GLN A 35 10.11 -31.25 -0.29
N ALA A 36 10.74 -32.34 -0.74
CA ALA A 36 11.94 -32.87 -0.12
C ALA A 36 13.13 -31.90 -0.28
N ALA A 37 13.22 -31.21 -1.42
CA ALA A 37 14.22 -30.17 -1.66
C ALA A 37 14.02 -28.98 -0.70
N GLY A 38 12.77 -28.54 -0.50
CA GLY A 38 12.43 -27.48 0.45
C GLY A 38 12.74 -27.84 1.91
N GLU A 39 12.47 -29.09 2.32
CA GLU A 39 12.85 -29.62 3.63
C GLU A 39 14.36 -29.66 3.81
N PHE A 40 15.09 -30.16 2.80
CA PHE A 40 16.55 -30.18 2.79
C PHE A 40 17.17 -28.78 2.93
N LEU A 41 16.68 -27.79 2.16
CA LEU A 41 17.17 -26.41 2.25
C LEU A 41 16.91 -25.83 3.63
N ARG A 42 15.76 -26.13 4.24
CA ARG A 42 15.39 -25.66 5.58
C ARG A 42 16.34 -26.20 6.65
N GLU A 43 16.62 -27.50 6.63
CA GLU A 43 17.53 -28.13 7.61
C GLU A 43 18.95 -27.56 7.55
N ARG A 44 19.38 -27.08 6.37
CA ARG A 44 20.71 -26.51 6.17
C ARG A 44 20.78 -25.00 6.37
N MET A 45 19.67 -24.31 6.59
CA MET A 45 19.60 -22.84 6.62
C MET A 45 20.69 -22.19 7.49
N ASP A 46 20.87 -22.64 8.73
CA ASP A 46 21.88 -22.07 9.65
C ASP A 46 23.32 -22.38 9.25
N ALA A 47 23.57 -23.54 8.65
CA ALA A 47 24.88 -23.92 8.17
C ALA A 47 25.23 -23.14 6.90
N ASP A 48 24.28 -23.03 5.97
CA ASP A 48 24.42 -22.34 4.71
C ASP A 48 24.59 -20.84 4.90
N LEU A 49 23.89 -20.23 5.87
CA LEU A 49 24.04 -18.80 6.19
C LEU A 49 25.50 -18.44 6.54
N LYS A 50 26.22 -19.33 7.23
CA LYS A 50 27.61 -19.10 7.67
C LYS A 50 28.62 -19.16 6.52
N VAL A 51 28.28 -19.89 5.45
CA VAL A 51 29.18 -20.13 4.30
C VAL A 51 28.67 -19.48 3.02
N ALA A 52 27.56 -18.75 3.08
CA ALA A 52 26.92 -18.13 1.94
C ALA A 52 27.87 -17.20 1.20
N LYS A 53 27.95 -17.37 -0.12
CA LYS A 53 28.66 -16.43 -1.01
C LYS A 53 27.86 -15.14 -1.06
N ARG A 54 28.51 -14.02 -0.78
CA ARG A 54 27.90 -12.69 -0.82
C ARG A 54 28.02 -12.07 -2.20
N LEU A 55 26.94 -11.43 -2.64
CA LEU A 55 26.86 -10.69 -3.87
C LEU A 55 26.17 -9.36 -3.58
N ARG A 56 26.82 -8.26 -3.98
CA ARG A 56 26.20 -6.94 -3.95
C ARG A 56 25.26 -6.80 -5.14
N LEU A 57 24.03 -6.41 -4.89
CA LEU A 57 23.01 -6.23 -5.91
C LEU A 57 23.31 -4.99 -6.76
N SER A 58 23.07 -5.12 -8.06
CA SER A 58 23.08 -4.01 -9.02
C SER A 58 21.98 -3.00 -8.73
N LYS A 59 20.84 -3.47 -8.19
CA LYS A 59 19.69 -2.66 -7.79
C LYS A 59 19.26 -3.03 -6.35
N PRO A 60 19.70 -2.26 -5.34
CA PRO A 60 19.21 -2.41 -3.99
C PRO A 60 17.69 -2.20 -3.92
N PHE A 61 17.03 -2.87 -2.98
CA PHE A 61 15.59 -2.76 -2.77
C PHE A 61 15.24 -2.64 -1.29
N THR A 62 14.01 -2.23 -0.99
CA THR A 62 13.51 -2.09 0.40
C THR A 62 12.66 -3.27 0.82
N HIS A 63 12.46 -3.43 2.13
CA HIS A 63 11.54 -4.47 2.65
C HIS A 63 10.12 -4.32 2.06
N GLY A 64 9.62 -3.09 1.94
CA GLY A 64 8.34 -2.81 1.28
C GLY A 64 8.29 -3.32 -0.17
N ARG A 65 9.36 -3.10 -0.96
CA ARG A 65 9.42 -3.61 -2.35
C ARG A 65 9.42 -5.14 -2.41
N LEU A 66 10.09 -5.79 -1.46
CA LEU A 66 10.07 -7.26 -1.32
C LEU A 66 8.65 -7.76 -1.05
N VAL A 67 7.95 -7.20 -0.06
CA VAL A 67 6.57 -7.60 0.28
C VAL A 67 5.63 -7.39 -0.91
N SER A 68 5.68 -6.25 -1.58
CA SER A 68 4.87 -6.00 -2.78
C SER A 68 5.18 -7.01 -3.90
N GLY A 69 6.46 -7.33 -4.10
CA GLY A 69 6.87 -8.37 -5.05
C GLY A 69 6.36 -9.76 -4.66
N GLN A 70 6.33 -10.09 -3.37
CA GLN A 70 5.82 -11.37 -2.89
C GLN A 70 4.31 -11.48 -3.15
N ARG A 71 3.55 -10.42 -2.87
CA ARG A 71 2.11 -10.35 -3.17
C ARG A 71 1.80 -10.45 -4.66
N LEU A 72 2.72 -10.02 -5.51
CA LEU A 72 2.61 -10.14 -6.98
C LEU A 72 3.20 -11.45 -7.54
N GLY A 73 3.88 -12.27 -6.73
CA GLY A 73 4.63 -13.44 -7.22
C GLY A 73 5.89 -13.08 -8.03
N THR A 74 6.37 -11.84 -7.96
CA THR A 74 7.50 -11.30 -8.74
C THR A 74 8.75 -11.00 -7.91
N ALA A 75 8.73 -11.31 -6.61
CA ALA A 75 9.83 -11.03 -5.68
C ALA A 75 11.19 -11.62 -6.10
N HIS A 76 11.18 -12.75 -6.81
CA HIS A 76 12.42 -13.41 -7.23
C HIS A 76 13.28 -12.55 -8.18
N HIS A 77 12.66 -11.67 -8.96
CA HIS A 77 13.36 -10.73 -9.84
C HIS A 77 14.23 -9.71 -9.10
N LEU A 78 13.99 -9.49 -7.80
CA LEU A 78 14.77 -8.54 -7.00
C LEU A 78 16.22 -8.98 -6.79
N PHE A 79 16.53 -10.26 -7.04
CA PHE A 79 17.85 -10.84 -6.86
C PHE A 79 18.28 -11.72 -8.06
N ASP A 80 17.82 -11.37 -9.26
CA ASP A 80 18.20 -12.03 -10.53
C ASP A 80 19.72 -12.07 -10.76
N ASP A 81 20.48 -11.14 -10.15
CA ASP A 81 21.94 -11.13 -10.21
C ASP A 81 22.56 -12.47 -9.74
N ILE A 82 21.93 -13.15 -8.76
CA ILE A 82 22.36 -14.49 -8.33
C ILE A 82 22.24 -15.48 -9.49
N PHE A 83 21.09 -15.51 -10.14
CA PHE A 83 20.77 -16.47 -11.20
C PHE A 83 21.63 -16.24 -12.45
N GLN A 84 21.98 -14.99 -12.74
CA GLN A 84 22.91 -14.66 -13.82
C GLN A 84 24.32 -15.20 -13.53
N VAL A 85 24.81 -15.03 -12.30
CA VAL A 85 26.16 -15.48 -11.90
C VAL A 85 26.23 -17.00 -11.79
N THR A 86 25.15 -17.67 -11.39
CA THR A 86 25.12 -19.14 -11.25
C THR A 86 24.73 -19.87 -12.53
N GLY A 87 24.26 -19.14 -13.57
CA GLY A 87 23.72 -19.75 -14.78
C GLY A 87 22.48 -20.61 -14.50
N ALA A 88 21.60 -20.13 -13.61
CA ALA A 88 20.42 -20.87 -13.19
C ALA A 88 19.46 -21.14 -14.36
N ARG A 89 18.64 -22.19 -14.22
CA ARG A 89 17.55 -22.49 -15.15
C ARG A 89 16.41 -21.46 -14.98
N ALA A 90 15.48 -21.44 -15.93
CA ALA A 90 14.37 -20.48 -15.95
C ALA A 90 13.45 -20.52 -14.72
N ASP A 91 13.40 -21.65 -14.01
CA ASP A 91 12.57 -21.82 -12.81
C ASP A 91 13.39 -22.54 -11.72
N PRO A 92 14.23 -21.80 -10.96
CA PRO A 92 15.08 -22.39 -9.94
C PRO A 92 14.31 -22.66 -8.64
N LEU A 93 14.43 -23.86 -8.09
CA LEU A 93 13.93 -24.15 -6.75
C LEU A 93 14.79 -23.44 -5.70
N MET A 94 14.15 -22.60 -4.89
CA MET A 94 14.84 -21.75 -3.92
C MET A 94 14.09 -21.65 -2.60
N LEU A 95 14.84 -21.49 -1.51
CA LEU A 95 14.37 -21.03 -0.22
C LEU A 95 14.96 -19.65 0.06
N VAL A 96 14.10 -18.64 0.22
CA VAL A 96 14.51 -17.25 0.47
C VAL A 96 14.29 -16.91 1.94
N THR A 97 15.36 -16.51 2.61
CA THR A 97 15.36 -16.19 4.04
C THR A 97 15.79 -14.73 4.25
N GLN A 98 15.02 -13.98 5.03
CA GLN A 98 15.42 -12.62 5.40
C GLN A 98 16.34 -12.65 6.61
N VAL A 99 17.43 -11.88 6.55
CA VAL A 99 18.37 -11.65 7.65
C VAL A 99 18.33 -10.17 7.99
N VAL A 100 17.70 -9.83 9.11
CA VAL A 100 17.50 -8.44 9.54
C VAL A 100 18.40 -8.17 10.74
N ASP A 101 19.27 -7.17 10.62
CA ASP A 101 20.25 -6.81 11.67
C ASP A 101 21.08 -8.03 12.14
N GLY A 102 21.45 -8.90 11.20
CA GLY A 102 22.25 -10.11 11.47
C GLY A 102 21.48 -11.30 12.04
N VAL A 103 20.15 -11.19 12.21
CA VAL A 103 19.30 -12.26 12.76
C VAL A 103 18.37 -12.80 11.67
N VAL A 104 18.33 -14.13 11.54
CA VAL A 104 17.36 -14.82 10.69
C VAL A 104 15.94 -14.55 11.19
N ARG A 105 15.09 -13.99 10.32
CA ARG A 105 13.67 -13.82 10.59
C ARG A 105 12.87 -14.68 9.62
N VAL A 106 12.39 -15.83 10.11
CA VAL A 106 11.43 -16.67 9.40
C VAL A 106 10.09 -16.51 10.09
N ASN A 107 9.23 -15.66 9.51
CA ASN A 107 7.89 -15.44 10.04
C ASN A 107 6.83 -16.26 9.28
N TYR A 108 7.06 -16.59 8.01
CA TYR A 108 6.11 -17.33 7.18
C TYR A 108 6.86 -18.01 6.03
N MET A 109 6.38 -19.20 5.62
CA MET A 109 6.91 -19.92 4.47
C MET A 109 5.79 -20.10 3.44
N GLY A 110 5.97 -19.48 2.27
CA GLY A 110 5.09 -19.62 1.10
C GLY A 110 5.82 -20.29 -0.07
N GLY A 111 5.06 -20.65 -1.11
CA GLY A 111 5.62 -21.05 -2.41
C GLY A 111 6.15 -19.86 -3.21
N ILE A 112 6.62 -20.11 -4.44
CA ILE A 112 7.13 -19.07 -5.36
C ILE A 112 6.01 -18.17 -5.92
N GLY A 113 4.76 -18.62 -5.82
CA GLY A 113 3.58 -17.87 -6.27
C GLY A 113 3.24 -16.66 -5.39
N PRO A 114 2.19 -15.90 -5.78
CA PRO A 114 1.68 -14.78 -5.00
C PRO A 114 1.43 -15.12 -3.53
N LEU A 115 1.90 -14.26 -2.63
CA LEU A 115 1.65 -14.38 -1.20
C LEU A 115 0.16 -14.17 -0.90
N ASP A 116 -0.50 -15.23 -0.43
CA ASP A 116 -1.85 -15.16 0.14
C ASP A 116 -1.78 -14.72 1.60
N MET A 117 -2.25 -13.49 1.86
CA MET A 117 -2.25 -12.93 3.22
C MET A 117 -3.26 -13.63 4.14
N ASN A 118 -4.29 -14.28 3.60
CA ASN A 118 -5.25 -15.05 4.39
C ASN A 118 -4.60 -16.34 4.91
N ASP A 119 -3.93 -17.11 4.05
CA ASP A 119 -3.17 -18.32 4.45
C ASP A 119 -2.06 -17.96 5.44
N ALA A 120 -1.32 -16.87 5.18
CA ALA A 120 -0.31 -16.37 6.10
C ALA A 120 -0.89 -16.03 7.49
N SER A 121 -2.03 -15.32 7.52
CA SER A 121 -2.69 -14.95 8.78
C SER A 121 -3.20 -16.16 9.55
N GLU A 122 -3.78 -17.14 8.87
CA GLU A 122 -4.27 -18.39 9.47
C GLU A 122 -3.12 -19.20 10.09
N ARG A 123 -2.04 -19.40 9.34
CA ARG A 123 -0.87 -20.16 9.82
C ARG A 123 -0.14 -19.46 10.96
N LEU A 124 -0.14 -18.13 10.98
CA LEU A 124 0.45 -17.33 12.06
C LEU A 124 -0.45 -17.21 13.29
N GLY A 125 -1.68 -17.74 13.25
CA GLY A 125 -2.63 -17.67 14.35
C GLY A 125 -3.08 -16.25 14.65
N ALA A 126 -3.14 -15.38 13.64
CA ALA A 126 -3.61 -14.01 13.80
C ALA A 126 -5.07 -14.00 14.28
N SER A 127 -5.36 -13.16 15.28
CA SER A 127 -6.72 -13.01 15.80
C SER A 127 -7.52 -12.03 14.92
N GLY A 128 -8.55 -12.53 14.25
CA GLY A 128 -9.41 -11.74 13.36
C GLY A 128 -9.25 -12.15 11.90
N VAL A 129 -10.33 -12.08 11.12
CA VAL A 129 -10.30 -12.32 9.67
C VAL A 129 -10.23 -10.96 8.97
N MET A 130 -9.10 -10.65 8.36
CA MET A 130 -8.98 -9.53 7.44
C MET A 130 -8.98 -10.09 6.03
N VAL A 131 -10.01 -9.77 5.24
CA VAL A 131 -10.05 -10.17 3.84
C VAL A 131 -8.94 -9.43 3.10
N ASP A 132 -8.02 -10.18 2.50
CA ASP A 132 -7.00 -9.59 1.63
C ASP A 132 -7.64 -8.76 0.51
N TRP A 133 -7.48 -7.43 0.58
CA TRP A 133 -8.04 -6.50 -0.41
C TRP A 133 -7.50 -6.80 -1.81
N LEU A 134 -6.23 -7.19 -1.94
CA LEU A 134 -5.65 -7.44 -3.26
C LEU A 134 -6.33 -8.65 -3.89
N SER A 135 -6.60 -9.70 -3.10
CA SER A 135 -7.34 -10.86 -3.58
C SER A 135 -8.80 -10.51 -3.97
N GLU A 136 -9.49 -9.70 -3.17
CA GLU A 136 -10.89 -9.32 -3.43
C GLU A 136 -11.04 -8.48 -4.71
N TYR A 137 -10.09 -7.58 -4.95
CA TYR A 137 -10.13 -6.65 -6.07
C TYR A 137 -9.30 -7.11 -7.27
N THR A 138 -8.78 -8.34 -7.27
CA THR A 138 -8.07 -8.92 -8.42
C THR A 138 -8.93 -9.99 -9.09
N SER A 139 -9.16 -9.84 -10.39
CA SER A 139 -9.82 -10.84 -11.24
C SER A 139 -9.13 -10.92 -12.59
N ASP A 140 -8.97 -12.13 -13.14
CA ASP A 140 -8.38 -12.36 -14.46
C ASP A 140 -7.00 -11.70 -14.66
N GLY A 141 -6.20 -11.61 -13.59
CA GLY A 141 -4.86 -11.01 -13.61
C GLY A 141 -4.85 -9.47 -13.63
N ALA A 142 -5.99 -8.81 -13.43
CA ALA A 142 -6.11 -7.36 -13.34
C ALA A 142 -6.72 -6.92 -12.01
N ILE A 143 -6.21 -5.81 -11.45
CA ILE A 143 -6.71 -5.20 -10.22
C ILE A 143 -7.75 -4.13 -10.55
N ASP A 144 -8.96 -4.24 -10.00
CA ASP A 144 -10.03 -3.24 -10.10
C ASP A 144 -9.87 -2.13 -9.05
N LEU A 145 -8.85 -1.28 -9.27
CA LEU A 145 -8.60 -0.10 -8.44
C LEU A 145 -9.78 0.88 -8.37
N PRO A 146 -10.55 1.12 -9.46
CA PRO A 146 -11.77 1.93 -9.38
C PRO A 146 -12.78 1.40 -8.37
N ARG A 147 -13.05 0.08 -8.35
CA ARG A 147 -13.97 -0.53 -7.38
C ARG A 147 -13.42 -0.46 -5.97
N LEU A 148 -12.13 -0.73 -5.76
CA LEU A 148 -11.47 -0.59 -4.46
C LEU A 148 -11.67 0.80 -3.85
N ILE A 149 -11.33 1.86 -4.60
CA ILE A 149 -11.48 3.25 -4.13
C ILE A 149 -12.96 3.62 -3.94
N HIS A 150 -13.85 3.06 -4.78
CA HIS A 150 -15.28 3.27 -4.64
C HIS A 150 -15.81 2.74 -3.30
N ASP A 151 -15.51 1.48 -3.01
CA ASP A 151 -16.00 0.77 -1.83
C ASP A 151 -15.42 1.38 -0.55
N ASP A 152 -14.11 1.69 -0.56
CA ASP A 152 -13.41 2.21 0.62
C ASP A 152 -13.76 3.66 0.97
N TYR A 153 -14.04 4.50 -0.05
CA TYR A 153 -14.22 5.93 0.17
C TYR A 153 -15.58 6.44 -0.34
N PHE A 154 -15.87 6.27 -1.62
CA PHE A 154 -17.01 6.95 -2.26
C PHE A 154 -18.36 6.44 -1.78
N LEU A 155 -18.48 5.16 -1.39
CA LEU A 155 -19.71 4.62 -0.86
C LEU A 155 -20.16 5.35 0.40
N ALA A 156 -19.25 5.56 1.36
CA ALA A 156 -19.52 6.29 2.59
C ALA A 156 -19.74 7.80 2.34
N ILE A 157 -18.95 8.41 1.45
CA ILE A 157 -19.11 9.82 1.04
C ILE A 157 -20.50 10.05 0.45
N LYS A 158 -20.93 9.20 -0.49
CA LYS A 158 -22.25 9.25 -1.13
C LYS A 158 -23.38 9.04 -0.12
N THR A 159 -23.24 8.05 0.76
CA THR A 159 -24.26 7.73 1.78
C THR A 159 -24.48 8.91 2.71
N THR A 160 -23.40 9.49 3.24
CA THR A 160 -23.46 10.66 4.13
C THR A 160 -23.94 11.92 3.43
N PHE A 161 -23.55 12.13 2.16
CA PHE A 161 -24.03 13.25 1.35
C PHE A 161 -25.56 13.17 1.15
N ASN A 162 -26.06 12.01 0.72
CA ASN A 162 -27.48 11.80 0.47
C ASN A 162 -28.33 11.89 1.76
N ALA A 163 -27.74 11.51 2.90
CA ALA A 163 -28.34 11.71 4.22
C ALA A 163 -28.27 13.16 4.72
N LYS A 164 -27.77 14.10 3.91
CA LYS A 164 -27.57 15.53 4.24
C LYS A 164 -26.59 15.77 5.39
N LEU A 165 -25.73 14.80 5.70
CA LEU A 165 -24.65 14.91 6.68
C LEU A 165 -23.40 15.52 6.03
N TYR A 166 -23.53 16.74 5.49
CA TYR A 166 -22.55 17.31 4.56
C TYR A 166 -21.17 17.54 5.18
N VAL A 167 -21.08 17.92 6.46
CA VAL A 167 -19.79 18.07 7.16
C VAL A 167 -19.08 16.72 7.28
N SER A 168 -19.82 15.65 7.62
CA SER A 168 -19.25 14.30 7.69
C SER A 168 -18.81 13.81 6.31
N SER A 169 -19.62 14.03 5.28
CA SER A 169 -19.27 13.70 3.90
C SER A 169 -18.02 14.45 3.43
N MET A 170 -17.90 15.74 3.75
CA MET A 170 -16.71 16.54 3.45
C MET A 170 -15.46 15.99 4.15
N LYS A 171 -15.57 15.64 5.45
CA LYS A 171 -14.46 15.02 6.18
C LYS A 171 -13.98 13.73 5.54
N LEU A 172 -14.92 12.87 5.11
CA LEU A 172 -14.59 11.62 4.42
C LEU A 172 -13.91 11.87 3.07
N LEU A 173 -14.38 12.86 2.30
CA LEU A 173 -13.73 13.23 1.04
C LEU A 173 -12.31 13.74 1.24
N LEU A 174 -12.09 14.57 2.26
CA LEU A 174 -10.75 15.08 2.60
C LEU A 174 -9.83 13.95 3.07
N SER A 175 -10.34 13.00 3.85
CA SER A 175 -9.61 11.80 4.25
C SER A 175 -9.24 10.92 3.05
N CYS A 176 -10.14 10.78 2.07
CA CYS A 176 -9.84 10.06 0.83
C CYS A 176 -8.66 10.71 0.09
N ILE A 177 -8.66 12.04 -0.07
CA ILE A 177 -7.56 12.76 -0.72
C ILE A 177 -6.24 12.57 0.05
N ASP A 178 -6.25 12.65 1.39
CA ASP A 178 -5.07 12.38 2.21
C ASP A 178 -4.51 10.97 1.97
N SER A 179 -5.38 9.94 1.94
CA SER A 179 -4.98 8.55 1.67
C SER A 179 -4.37 8.39 0.28
N LEU A 180 -5.01 8.94 -0.77
CA LEU A 180 -4.50 8.83 -2.14
C LEU A 180 -3.19 9.59 -2.34
N ALA A 181 -3.07 10.77 -1.71
CA ALA A 181 -1.83 11.53 -1.71
C ALA A 181 -0.69 10.78 -1.00
N TYR A 182 -0.99 10.10 0.10
CA TYR A 182 -0.06 9.22 0.79
C TYR A 182 0.37 8.05 -0.10
N VAL A 183 -0.57 7.36 -0.75
CA VAL A 183 -0.26 6.25 -1.66
C VAL A 183 0.66 6.72 -2.79
N GLN A 184 0.45 7.91 -3.36
CA GLN A 184 1.30 8.44 -4.43
C GLN A 184 2.69 8.90 -3.94
N PHE A 185 2.77 9.62 -2.81
CA PHE A 185 3.99 10.35 -2.42
C PHE A 185 4.64 9.88 -1.11
N GLY A 186 4.01 8.95 -0.39
CA GLY A 186 4.44 8.45 0.92
C GLY A 186 4.44 9.53 1.99
N HIS A 187 5.22 9.29 3.06
CA HIS A 187 5.42 10.25 4.15
C HIS A 187 6.49 11.30 3.78
N SER A 188 6.20 12.18 2.83
CA SER A 188 7.04 13.33 2.52
C SER A 188 6.66 14.53 3.41
N ARG A 189 7.67 15.16 4.03
CA ARG A 189 7.52 16.42 4.79
C ARG A 189 7.81 17.65 3.92
N ASP A 190 8.04 17.45 2.62
CA ASP A 190 8.37 18.52 1.69
C ASP A 190 7.18 19.45 1.49
N GLN A 191 7.47 20.68 1.08
CA GLN A 191 6.44 21.65 0.70
C GLN A 191 6.27 21.68 -0.83
N PRO A 192 5.04 21.78 -1.34
CA PRO A 192 3.79 21.80 -0.57
C PRO A 192 3.43 20.39 -0.03
N PRO A 193 2.54 20.26 0.98
CA PRO A 193 2.16 18.96 1.55
C PRO A 193 1.65 18.00 0.47
N VAL A 194 1.82 16.69 0.68
CA VAL A 194 1.43 15.67 -0.31
C VAL A 194 -0.03 15.80 -0.77
N PHE A 195 -0.93 16.19 0.12
CA PHE A 195 -2.33 16.52 -0.18
C PHE A 195 -2.45 17.58 -1.30
N VAL A 196 -1.73 18.69 -1.15
CA VAL A 196 -1.72 19.79 -2.11
C VAL A 196 -1.05 19.35 -3.41
N ARG A 197 0.07 18.61 -3.32
CA ARG A 197 0.78 18.07 -4.50
C ARG A 197 -0.13 17.18 -5.34
N TRP A 198 -0.87 16.27 -4.70
CA TRP A 198 -1.78 15.36 -5.39
C TRP A 198 -2.91 16.13 -6.07
N LEU A 199 -3.52 17.10 -5.38
CA LEU A 199 -4.55 17.95 -5.99
C LEU A 199 -4.02 18.77 -7.15
N ASN A 200 -2.85 19.40 -7.02
CA ASN A 200 -2.28 20.21 -8.10
C ASN A 200 -1.84 19.36 -9.30
N ALA A 201 -1.53 18.07 -9.08
CA ALA A 201 -1.16 17.15 -10.15
C ALA A 201 -2.36 16.56 -10.91
N HIS A 202 -3.51 16.39 -10.24
CA HIS A 202 -4.62 15.59 -10.80
C HIS A 202 -5.98 16.31 -10.83
N ALA A 203 -6.20 17.32 -9.99
CA ALA A 203 -7.51 17.94 -9.79
C ALA A 203 -7.61 19.35 -10.39
N GLU A 204 -8.65 19.57 -11.18
CA GLU A 204 -8.94 20.88 -11.79
C GLU A 204 -9.77 21.79 -10.86
N LEU A 205 -9.22 22.11 -9.68
CA LEU A 205 -9.91 22.88 -8.63
C LEU A 205 -10.34 24.29 -9.06
N ALA A 206 -9.65 24.88 -10.05
CA ALA A 206 -10.01 26.18 -10.61
C ALA A 206 -11.44 26.21 -11.16
N ARG A 207 -12.00 25.06 -11.60
CA ARG A 207 -13.39 24.95 -12.08
C ARG A 207 -14.44 25.30 -11.02
N ILE A 208 -14.09 25.13 -9.75
CA ILE A 208 -14.94 25.48 -8.60
C ILE A 208 -14.39 26.69 -7.82
N GLY A 209 -13.42 27.40 -8.40
CA GLY A 209 -12.89 28.66 -7.89
C GLY A 209 -12.01 28.57 -6.64
N ILE A 210 -11.42 27.41 -6.36
CA ILE A 210 -10.48 27.22 -5.24
C ILE A 210 -9.13 26.63 -5.71
N SER A 211 -8.15 26.67 -4.83
CA SER A 211 -6.81 26.08 -4.98
C SER A 211 -6.57 24.93 -3.98
N GLY A 212 -5.54 24.13 -4.23
CA GLY A 212 -5.15 23.04 -3.32
C GLY A 212 -4.72 23.56 -1.94
N GLU A 213 -4.05 24.70 -1.89
CA GLU A 213 -3.60 25.36 -0.66
C GLU A 213 -4.79 25.85 0.18
N GLU A 214 -5.80 26.46 -0.45
CA GLU A 214 -7.02 26.87 0.24
C GLU A 214 -7.77 25.65 0.79
N LEU A 215 -7.87 24.57 0.02
CA LEU A 215 -8.52 23.34 0.45
C LEU A 215 -7.77 22.65 1.61
N TRP A 216 -6.44 22.66 1.58
CA TRP A 216 -5.60 22.15 2.66
C TRP A 216 -5.81 22.91 3.98
N GLU A 217 -5.83 24.24 3.92
CA GLU A 217 -6.07 25.04 5.13
C GLU A 217 -7.49 24.87 5.67
N MET A 218 -8.49 24.74 4.80
CA MET A 218 -9.85 24.38 5.21
C MET A 218 -9.91 22.98 5.83
N ARG A 219 -9.22 22.00 5.24
CA ARG A 219 -9.11 20.62 5.74
C ARG A 219 -8.57 20.58 7.16
N ASN A 220 -7.51 21.33 7.45
CA ASN A 220 -6.93 21.40 8.80
C ASN A 220 -7.91 21.91 9.85
N GLY A 221 -8.77 22.88 9.49
CA GLY A 221 -9.82 23.37 10.38
C GLY A 221 -10.98 22.39 10.54
N ILE A 222 -11.47 21.83 9.44
CA ILE A 222 -12.67 20.99 9.41
C ILE A 222 -12.42 19.64 10.08
N VAL A 223 -11.33 18.94 9.73
CA VAL A 223 -11.09 17.57 10.19
C VAL A 223 -10.92 17.53 11.71
N HIS A 224 -10.13 18.45 12.28
CA HIS A 224 -9.77 18.42 13.70
C HIS A 224 -10.74 19.16 14.61
N MET A 225 -11.26 20.30 14.18
CA MET A 225 -12.01 21.22 15.06
C MET A 225 -13.37 21.62 14.48
N THR A 226 -13.72 21.16 13.28
CA THR A 226 -14.95 21.55 12.56
C THR A 226 -15.08 23.07 12.44
N ASN A 227 -14.00 23.77 12.10
CA ASN A 227 -14.01 25.21 11.83
C ASN A 227 -13.29 25.54 10.50
N ILE A 228 -13.40 26.81 10.07
CA ILE A 228 -12.78 27.31 8.83
C ILE A 228 -11.63 28.29 9.10
N HIS A 229 -11.01 28.22 10.28
CA HIS A 229 -10.09 29.25 10.77
C HIS A 229 -8.70 28.71 11.10
N SER A 230 -7.96 28.26 10.09
CA SER A 230 -6.55 27.94 10.23
C SER A 230 -5.72 29.18 10.61
N ALA A 231 -4.49 28.97 11.14
CA ALA A 231 -3.58 30.06 11.46
C ALA A 231 -3.28 30.94 10.23
N LYS A 232 -3.12 30.34 9.04
CA LYS A 232 -2.86 31.08 7.80
C LYS A 232 -4.08 31.88 7.35
N VAL A 233 -5.28 31.32 7.47
CA VAL A 233 -6.54 32.04 7.20
C VAL A 233 -6.71 33.22 8.15
N ARG A 234 -6.41 33.06 9.44
CA ARG A 234 -6.47 34.15 10.43
C ARG A 234 -5.48 35.27 10.14
N SER A 235 -4.30 34.92 9.61
CA SER A 235 -3.27 35.89 9.20
C SER A 235 -3.48 36.52 7.82
N GLY A 236 -4.57 36.16 7.11
CA GLY A 236 -4.86 36.68 5.76
C GLY A 236 -3.94 36.13 4.64
N LYS A 237 -3.10 35.13 4.94
CA LYS A 237 -2.17 34.53 3.96
C LYS A 237 -2.86 33.59 2.97
N VAL A 238 -4.01 33.05 3.33
CA VAL A 238 -4.84 32.17 2.51
C VAL A 238 -6.29 32.64 2.64
N ARG A 239 -7.00 32.71 1.51
CA ARG A 239 -8.41 33.13 1.48
C ARG A 239 -9.24 32.17 2.33
N ARG A 240 -10.22 32.72 3.06
CA ARG A 240 -11.17 31.92 3.83
C ARG A 240 -12.19 31.30 2.89
N ILE A 241 -12.22 29.97 2.83
CA ILE A 241 -13.19 29.22 2.04
C ILE A 241 -14.11 28.37 2.93
N SER A 242 -15.31 28.10 2.42
CA SER A 242 -16.27 27.15 2.97
C SER A 242 -17.03 26.48 1.83
N PHE A 243 -17.87 25.49 2.12
CA PHE A 243 -18.62 24.76 1.10
C PHE A 243 -20.12 24.99 1.24
N GLY A 244 -20.82 24.96 0.11
CA GLY A 244 -22.28 24.95 0.04
C GLY A 244 -22.77 23.91 -0.97
N VAL A 245 -24.00 23.44 -0.80
CA VAL A 245 -24.62 22.44 -1.68
C VAL A 245 -25.46 23.05 -2.82
N ASN A 246 -25.84 24.32 -2.71
CA ASN A 246 -26.62 25.07 -3.71
C ASN A 246 -25.85 26.29 -4.23
N VAL A 247 -24.53 26.16 -4.36
CA VAL A 247 -23.67 27.22 -4.90
C VAL A 247 -23.47 26.96 -6.39
N PRO A 248 -23.79 27.92 -7.29
CA PRO A 248 -23.51 27.77 -8.72
C PRO A 248 -22.02 27.60 -8.99
N ASP A 249 -21.69 26.71 -9.93
CA ASP A 249 -20.32 26.59 -10.42
C ASP A 249 -19.91 27.92 -11.09
N GLY A 250 -18.69 28.40 -10.84
CA GLY A 250 -18.18 29.67 -11.42
C GLY A 250 -18.33 30.93 -10.57
N GLY A 251 -18.78 30.84 -9.32
CA GLY A 251 -18.51 31.87 -8.29
C GLY A 251 -19.30 33.19 -8.37
N LEU A 252 -20.34 33.29 -9.20
CA LEU A 252 -21.15 34.52 -9.33
C LEU A 252 -21.90 34.92 -8.04
N TRP A 253 -22.03 34.02 -7.07
CA TRP A 253 -22.75 34.24 -5.80
C TRP A 253 -22.03 33.60 -4.59
N SER A 254 -20.71 33.47 -4.67
CA SER A 254 -19.95 32.67 -3.69
C SER A 254 -19.41 33.45 -2.50
N GLU A 255 -19.47 34.78 -2.46
CA GLU A 255 -18.90 35.54 -1.33
C GLU A 255 -19.96 36.08 -0.38
N ALA A 256 -19.85 35.71 0.90
CA ALA A 256 -20.65 36.27 1.99
C ALA A 256 -19.77 36.36 3.25
N GLU A 257 -19.84 37.49 3.98
CA GLU A 257 -19.11 37.69 5.24
C GLU A 257 -17.58 37.40 5.14
N SER A 258 -16.97 37.78 4.01
CA SER A 258 -15.56 37.49 3.70
C SER A 258 -15.20 35.99 3.67
N ILE A 259 -16.18 35.13 3.39
CA ILE A 259 -16.03 33.70 3.13
C ILE A 259 -16.38 33.44 1.67
N PHE A 260 -15.49 32.75 0.96
CA PHE A 260 -15.78 32.23 -0.37
C PHE A 260 -16.37 30.81 -0.26
N TYR A 261 -17.58 30.62 -0.76
CA TYR A 261 -18.30 29.36 -0.78
C TYR A 261 -18.11 28.66 -2.13
N PHE A 262 -17.62 27.42 -2.12
CA PHE A 262 -17.55 26.58 -3.33
C PHE A 262 -18.62 25.48 -3.30
N ASN A 263 -18.95 24.96 -4.48
CA ASN A 263 -19.93 23.89 -4.63
C ASN A 263 -19.36 22.54 -4.14
N PHE A 264 -19.93 21.97 -3.08
CA PHE A 264 -19.47 20.69 -2.54
C PHE A 264 -19.67 19.53 -3.53
N TYR A 265 -20.81 19.48 -4.22
CA TYR A 265 -21.01 18.47 -5.26
C TYR A 265 -20.05 18.67 -6.44
N GLY A 266 -19.71 19.93 -6.74
CA GLY A 266 -18.64 20.30 -7.66
C GLY A 266 -17.30 19.67 -7.25
N LEU A 267 -16.90 19.79 -5.98
CA LEU A 267 -15.67 19.18 -5.46
C LEU A 267 -15.68 17.66 -5.57
N ILE A 268 -16.78 16.98 -5.23
CA ILE A 268 -16.90 15.52 -5.39
C ILE A 268 -16.63 15.09 -6.84
N LYS A 269 -17.21 15.81 -7.82
CA LYS A 269 -16.98 15.55 -9.26
C LYS A 269 -15.54 15.81 -9.67
N VAL A 270 -14.94 16.92 -9.23
CA VAL A 270 -13.54 17.25 -9.53
C VAL A 270 -12.59 16.19 -9.00
N VAL A 271 -12.80 15.74 -7.76
CA VAL A 271 -11.97 14.68 -7.14
C VAL A 271 -12.20 13.34 -7.82
N GLY A 272 -13.44 12.96 -8.14
CA GLY A 272 -13.73 11.72 -8.87
C GLY A 272 -13.02 11.67 -10.24
N ASN A 273 -13.03 12.77 -10.98
CA ASN A 273 -12.28 12.87 -12.24
C ASN A 273 -10.77 12.82 -12.03
N ALA A 274 -10.26 13.48 -10.98
CA ALA A 274 -8.84 13.45 -10.62
C ALA A 274 -8.35 12.03 -10.34
N ILE A 275 -9.14 11.21 -9.65
CA ILE A 275 -8.84 9.80 -9.41
C ILE A 275 -8.77 9.03 -10.73
N GLY A 276 -9.73 9.23 -11.64
CA GLY A 276 -9.71 8.61 -12.96
C GLY A 276 -8.47 8.97 -13.78
N HIS A 277 -8.08 10.25 -13.80
CA HIS A 277 -6.83 10.69 -14.42
C HIS A 277 -5.59 10.10 -13.74
N TRP A 278 -5.54 10.08 -12.41
CA TRP A 278 -4.45 9.53 -11.63
C TRP A 278 -4.23 8.04 -11.92
N LEU A 279 -5.30 7.23 -11.93
CA LEU A 279 -5.21 5.81 -12.26
C LEU A 279 -4.79 5.59 -13.72
N THR A 280 -5.33 6.38 -14.65
CA THR A 280 -5.02 6.26 -16.08
C THR A 280 -3.56 6.60 -16.37
N ALA A 281 -2.99 7.58 -15.67
CA ALA A 281 -1.61 8.02 -15.84
C ALA A 281 -0.57 6.95 -15.50
N HIS A 282 -0.95 5.91 -14.74
CA HIS A 282 -0.05 4.84 -14.30
C HIS A 282 -0.40 3.47 -14.89
N LEU A 283 -1.25 3.43 -15.93
CA LEU A 283 -1.56 2.20 -16.64
C LEU A 283 -0.28 1.58 -17.23
N GLY A 284 -0.01 0.32 -16.88
CA GLY A 284 1.17 -0.42 -17.34
C GLY A 284 2.47 -0.12 -16.60
N ASP A 285 2.47 0.74 -15.57
CA ASP A 285 3.67 1.01 -14.76
C ASP A 285 3.81 0.01 -13.61
N ALA A 286 4.55 -1.07 -13.85
CA ALA A 286 4.74 -2.15 -12.88
C ALA A 286 5.43 -1.70 -11.57
N GLU A 287 6.33 -0.70 -11.63
CA GLU A 287 6.98 -0.17 -10.43
C GLU A 287 5.99 0.65 -9.61
N TRP A 288 5.16 1.46 -10.28
CA TRP A 288 4.09 2.19 -9.61
C TRP A 288 3.08 1.24 -8.96
N PHE A 289 2.70 0.14 -9.62
CA PHE A 289 1.79 -0.85 -9.03
C PHE A 289 2.36 -1.50 -7.78
N ALA A 290 3.63 -1.89 -7.80
CA ALA A 290 4.28 -2.43 -6.61
C ALA A 290 4.31 -1.40 -5.46
N MET A 291 4.65 -0.15 -5.76
CA MET A 291 4.61 0.94 -4.79
C MET A 291 3.19 1.18 -4.25
N PHE A 292 2.17 1.14 -5.12
CA PHE A 292 0.77 1.27 -4.75
C PHE A 292 0.40 0.18 -3.73
N ILE A 293 0.68 -1.08 -4.05
CA ILE A 293 0.38 -2.23 -3.18
C ILE A 293 1.04 -2.05 -1.81
N GLY A 294 2.34 -1.77 -1.79
CA GLY A 294 3.08 -1.62 -0.54
C GLY A 294 2.55 -0.49 0.34
N ARG A 295 2.16 0.65 -0.23
CA ARG A 295 1.62 1.77 0.55
C ARG A 295 0.14 1.61 0.89
N TYR A 296 -0.64 0.94 0.04
CA TYR A 296 -2.04 0.68 0.32
C TYR A 296 -2.18 -0.30 1.49
N ASP A 297 -1.25 -1.25 1.64
CA ASP A 297 -1.19 -2.15 2.81
C ASP A 297 -0.97 -1.43 4.14
N GLU A 298 -0.39 -0.23 4.10
CA GLU A 298 -0.22 0.60 5.30
C GLU A 298 -1.47 1.43 5.61
N THR A 299 -2.45 1.48 4.69
CA THR A 299 -3.72 2.17 4.92
C THR A 299 -4.71 1.22 5.60
N VAL A 300 -5.33 1.68 6.70
CA VAL A 300 -6.45 0.96 7.32
C VAL A 300 -7.69 1.29 6.51
N SER A 301 -7.86 0.59 5.40
CA SER A 301 -9.01 0.75 4.53
C SER A 301 -9.90 -0.47 4.69
N ASP A 302 -10.69 -0.49 5.76
CA ASP A 302 -11.69 -1.53 5.85
C ASP A 302 -12.86 -1.30 6.81
N SER A 303 -14.08 -1.40 6.27
CA SER A 303 -15.31 -1.58 7.04
C SER A 303 -15.45 -3.02 7.60
N ARG A 304 -14.64 -3.96 7.13
CA ARG A 304 -14.61 -5.37 7.53
C ARG A 304 -13.90 -5.61 8.88
N VAL A 305 -13.19 -4.61 9.44
CA VAL A 305 -12.69 -4.66 10.85
C VAL A 305 -13.84 -4.62 11.88
N ALA A 306 -15.00 -4.08 11.51
CA ALA A 306 -16.09 -3.81 12.45
C ALA A 306 -16.92 -5.05 12.86
N LEU A 307 -16.61 -6.24 12.32
CA LEU A 307 -17.33 -7.50 12.60
C LEU A 307 -16.45 -8.54 13.32
N SER A 308 -15.63 -8.13 14.29
CA SER A 308 -15.06 -9.07 15.28
C SER A 308 -15.92 -9.10 16.54
N GLY A 309 -16.89 -10.00 16.56
CA GLY A 309 -17.72 -10.30 17.72
C GLY A 309 -17.17 -11.49 18.52
N ARG A 310 -16.74 -11.19 19.76
CA ARG A 310 -16.53 -12.09 20.90
C ARG A 310 -15.33 -13.04 20.86
N LEU A 311 -14.30 -12.69 21.63
CA LEU A 311 -13.48 -13.68 22.33
C LEU A 311 -13.23 -13.22 23.77
N HIS A 312 -13.79 -13.97 24.73
CA HIS A 312 -13.11 -14.16 26.01
C HIS A 312 -11.94 -15.13 25.75
N PRO A 313 -10.73 -14.84 26.22
CA PRO A 313 -9.63 -15.80 26.13
C PRO A 313 -9.80 -16.88 27.19
N THR A 314 -9.90 -18.14 26.77
CA THR A 314 -9.57 -19.27 27.64
C THR A 314 -8.06 -19.48 27.58
N PRO A 315 -7.33 -19.51 28.72
CA PRO A 315 -5.89 -19.77 28.73
C PRO A 315 -5.58 -21.18 28.22
N ARG A 316 -4.58 -21.32 27.35
CA ARG A 316 -3.98 -22.61 27.03
C ARG A 316 -3.29 -23.16 28.28
N GLN A 317 -3.70 -24.37 28.69
CA GLN A 317 -2.93 -25.18 29.63
C GLN A 317 -1.62 -25.61 28.96
N THR A 318 -0.50 -25.30 29.60
CA THR A 318 0.79 -25.94 29.36
C THR A 318 0.74 -27.36 29.87
N THR A 319 1.06 -28.33 29.03
CA THR A 319 1.52 -29.65 29.49
C THR A 319 2.93 -29.89 29.00
N ALA A 320 3.71 -30.45 29.93
CA ALA A 320 5.12 -30.79 29.88
C ALA A 320 5.49 -31.79 28.78
#